data_AF-A0A7S1V218-F1
#
_entry.id   AF-A0A7S1V218-F1
#
_cell.length_a   1.000
_cell.length_b   1.000
_cell.length_c   1.000
_cell.angle_alpha   90.00
_cell.angle_beta   90.00
_cell.angle_gamma   90.00
#
_symmetry.space_group_name_H-M   'P 1'
#
loop_
_entity.id
_entity.type
_entity.pdbx_description
1 polymer ?
#
loop_
_entity_poly.entity_id
_entity_poly.type
_entity_poly.pdbx_seq_one_letter_code
_entity_poly.pdbx_strand_id
1 'polypeptide(L)'
;LLHSHFSTDLHLVKGVVEITKQGIWRTEELVPDLQVPVLHCADSELKRLEAKRCGETIASCLDGLTRGMGLSLAGRHATVFGAGWIGSGVCHALRRLDVIPSVVDPDPIKVMEARLDGFAASTIPREDWLG
;
A
#
# COMPACT_ATOMS: atom_id res chain seq x y z
N LEU A 1 -10.48 -18.51 -7.23
CA LEU A 1 -11.91 -18.65 -7.56
C LEU A 1 -12.09 -19.47 -8.83
N LEU A 2 -11.57 -19.02 -9.99
CA LEU A 2 -11.68 -19.79 -11.24
C LEU A 2 -11.07 -21.20 -11.13
N HIS A 3 -9.79 -21.31 -10.75
CA HIS A 3 -9.14 -22.63 -10.58
C HIS A 3 -9.78 -23.53 -9.51
N SER A 4 -10.47 -22.96 -8.52
CA SER A 4 -11.05 -23.73 -7.42
C SER A 4 -12.53 -24.09 -7.61
N HIS A 5 -13.30 -23.31 -8.37
CA HIS A 5 -14.76 -23.47 -8.49
C HIS A 5 -15.24 -23.62 -9.93
N PHE A 6 -14.42 -23.26 -10.92
CA PHE A 6 -14.77 -23.24 -12.35
C PHE A 6 -13.65 -23.84 -13.21
N SER A 7 -12.95 -24.86 -12.70
CA SER A 7 -11.79 -25.45 -13.37
C SER A 7 -12.12 -26.08 -14.71
N THR A 8 -13.33 -26.63 -14.88
CA THR A 8 -13.82 -27.18 -16.16
C THR A 8 -13.98 -26.12 -17.25
N ASP A 9 -14.24 -24.88 -16.86
CA ASP A 9 -14.53 -23.77 -17.78
C ASP A 9 -13.29 -22.90 -18.08
N LEU A 10 -12.12 -23.25 -17.53
CA LEU A 10 -10.88 -22.47 -17.74
C LEU A 10 -10.48 -22.37 -19.22
N HIS A 11 -10.90 -23.32 -20.05
CA HIS A 11 -10.69 -23.29 -21.50
C HIS A 11 -11.37 -22.08 -22.19
N LEU A 12 -12.35 -21.45 -21.54
CA LEU A 12 -13.02 -20.23 -22.01
C LEU A 12 -12.23 -18.95 -21.65
N VAL A 13 -11.25 -19.05 -20.76
CA VAL A 13 -10.49 -17.90 -20.23
C VAL A 13 -9.16 -17.78 -20.99
N LYS A 14 -8.95 -16.65 -21.66
CA LYS A 14 -7.71 -16.39 -22.42
C LYS A 14 -6.51 -16.05 -21.53
N GLY A 15 -6.76 -15.52 -20.34
CA GLY A 15 -5.75 -15.11 -19.39
C GLY A 15 -6.33 -14.20 -18.31
N VAL A 16 -5.50 -13.84 -17.34
CA VAL A 16 -5.85 -12.95 -16.23
C VAL A 16 -4.93 -11.74 -16.28
N VAL A 17 -5.49 -10.55 -16.04
CA VAL A 17 -4.70 -9.34 -15.80
C VAL A 17 -4.73 -9.06 -14.30
N GLU A 18 -3.61 -9.32 -13.64
CA GLU A 18 -3.50 -9.11 -12.20
C GLU A 18 -2.92 -7.72 -11.90
N ILE A 19 -3.69 -6.93 -11.15
CA ILE A 19 -3.44 -5.50 -10.95
C ILE A 19 -3.00 -5.17 -9.52
N THR A 20 -2.96 -6.17 -8.62
CA THR A 20 -2.58 -6.03 -7.22
C THR A 20 -1.31 -6.83 -6.89
N LYS A 21 -0.48 -6.31 -5.97
CA LYS A 21 0.73 -7.01 -5.52
C LYS A 21 0.41 -8.31 -4.80
N GLN A 22 -0.67 -8.32 -4.00
CA GLN A 22 -1.15 -9.50 -3.31
C GLN A 22 -1.58 -10.60 -4.28
N GLY A 23 -2.28 -10.22 -5.35
CA GLY A 23 -2.66 -11.17 -6.40
C GLY A 23 -1.45 -11.70 -7.16
N ILE A 24 -0.41 -10.89 -7.39
CA ILE A 24 0.87 -11.35 -7.95
C ILE A 24 1.52 -12.39 -7.05
N TRP A 25 1.69 -12.11 -5.75
CA TRP A 25 2.29 -13.09 -4.82
C TRP A 25 1.52 -14.40 -4.79
N ARG A 26 0.20 -14.31 -4.75
CA ARG A 26 -0.67 -15.48 -4.83
C ARG A 26 -0.50 -16.24 -6.15
N THR A 27 -0.34 -15.53 -7.25
CA THR A 27 -0.13 -16.16 -8.57
C THR A 27 1.24 -16.83 -8.63
N GLU A 28 2.29 -16.22 -8.06
CA GLU A 28 3.64 -16.77 -7.95
C GLU A 28 3.66 -18.08 -7.15
N GLU A 29 2.91 -18.15 -6.05
CA GLU A 29 2.70 -19.39 -5.27
C GLU A 29 1.98 -20.48 -6.07
N LEU A 30 1.08 -20.09 -6.98
CA LEU A 30 0.25 -20.99 -7.78
C LEU A 30 0.83 -21.33 -9.15
N VAL A 31 2.03 -20.84 -9.51
CA VAL A 31 2.65 -21.07 -10.83
C VAL A 31 2.62 -22.54 -11.27
N PRO A 32 2.90 -23.54 -10.39
CA PRO A 32 2.82 -24.95 -10.78
C PRO A 32 1.42 -25.41 -11.21
N ASP A 33 0.37 -24.81 -10.64
CA ASP A 33 -1.03 -25.19 -10.81
C ASP A 33 -1.79 -24.24 -11.77
N LEU A 34 -1.10 -23.25 -12.33
CA LEU A 34 -1.70 -22.16 -13.08
C LEU A 34 -2.01 -22.60 -14.53
N GLN A 35 -3.29 -22.88 -14.80
CA GLN A 35 -3.73 -23.35 -16.13
C GLN A 35 -4.02 -22.24 -17.16
N VAL A 36 -3.88 -20.96 -16.80
CA VAL A 36 -4.09 -19.81 -17.70
C VAL A 36 -2.95 -18.81 -17.53
N PRO A 37 -2.54 -18.09 -18.59
CA PRO A 37 -1.50 -17.08 -18.47
C PRO A 37 -1.98 -15.91 -17.62
N VAL A 38 -1.09 -15.36 -16.79
CA VAL A 38 -1.35 -14.17 -15.98
C VAL A 38 -0.39 -13.06 -16.39
N LEU A 39 -0.93 -11.89 -16.70
CA LEU A 39 -0.18 -10.67 -16.94
C LEU A 39 -0.11 -9.86 -15.63
N HIS A 40 1.11 -9.65 -15.13
CA HIS A 40 1.36 -8.86 -13.93
C HIS A 40 1.41 -7.36 -14.29
N CYS A 41 0.35 -6.62 -13.99
CA CYS A 41 0.26 -5.18 -14.23
C CYS A 41 0.55 -4.33 -12.99
N ALA A 42 0.54 -4.92 -11.79
CA ALA A 42 0.78 -4.19 -10.55
C ALA A 42 2.20 -3.59 -10.44
N ASP A 43 3.11 -4.08 -11.26
CA ASP A 43 4.54 -3.71 -11.26
C ASP A 43 4.84 -2.62 -12.29
N SER A 44 3.83 -2.17 -13.02
CA SER A 44 3.98 -1.11 -14.01
C SER A 44 4.23 0.26 -13.37
N GLU A 45 4.96 1.11 -14.08
CA GLU A 45 5.19 2.50 -13.70
C GLU A 45 3.88 3.30 -13.55
N LEU A 46 2.86 2.98 -14.36
CA LEU A 46 1.53 3.57 -14.22
C LEU A 46 0.90 3.22 -12.88
N LYS A 47 1.03 1.95 -12.43
CA LYS A 47 0.53 1.54 -11.12
C LYS A 47 1.28 2.24 -9.97
N ARG A 48 2.58 2.49 -10.13
CA ARG A 48 3.36 3.28 -9.18
C ARG A 48 2.82 4.71 -9.02
N LEU A 49 2.46 5.37 -10.12
CA LEU A 49 1.86 6.71 -10.08
C LEU A 49 0.47 6.70 -9.42
N GLU A 50 -0.36 5.71 -9.74
CA GLU A 50 -1.67 5.53 -9.13
C GLU A 50 -1.57 5.26 -7.62
N ALA A 51 -0.61 4.43 -7.19
CA ALA A 51 -0.42 4.06 -5.79
C ALA A 51 -0.16 5.28 -4.88
N LYS A 52 0.59 6.28 -5.37
CA LYS A 52 0.79 7.53 -4.64
C LYS A 52 -0.52 8.30 -4.44
N ARG A 53 -1.37 8.39 -5.47
CA ARG A 53 -2.70 9.01 -5.40
C ARG A 53 -3.65 8.24 -4.46
N CYS A 54 -3.54 6.92 -4.43
CA CYS A 54 -4.25 6.10 -3.46
C CYS A 54 -3.87 6.48 -2.02
N GLY A 55 -2.58 6.68 -1.75
CA GLY A 55 -2.11 7.19 -0.45
C GLY A 55 -2.68 8.56 -0.07
N GLU A 56 -2.74 9.50 -1.02
CA GLU A 56 -3.38 10.81 -0.81
C GLU A 56 -4.88 10.67 -0.47
N THR A 57 -5.58 9.77 -1.16
CA THR A 57 -7.00 9.49 -0.91
C THR A 57 -7.22 8.93 0.48
N ILE A 58 -6.37 8.01 0.95
CA ILE A 58 -6.45 7.43 2.31
C ILE A 58 -6.36 8.53 3.37
N ALA A 59 -5.35 9.41 3.28
CA ALA A 59 -5.18 10.50 4.24
C ALA A 59 -6.36 11.49 4.19
N SER A 60 -6.87 11.80 3.00
CA SER A 60 -8.05 12.67 2.83
C SER A 60 -9.32 12.06 3.42
N CYS A 61 -9.55 10.76 3.23
CA CYS A 61 -10.68 10.05 3.83
C CYS A 61 -10.59 10.08 5.36
N LEU A 62 -9.39 9.87 5.93
CA LEU A 62 -9.16 9.95 7.37
C LEU A 62 -9.44 11.35 7.90
N ASP A 63 -8.96 12.40 7.22
CA ASP A 63 -9.24 13.79 7.59
C ASP A 63 -10.75 14.10 7.52
N GLY A 64 -11.43 13.68 6.45
CA GLY A 64 -12.87 13.85 6.30
C GLY A 64 -13.68 13.19 7.41
N LEU A 65 -13.36 11.94 7.76
CA LEU A 65 -13.98 11.23 8.88
C LEU A 65 -13.72 11.94 10.21
N THR A 66 -12.48 12.36 10.45
CA THR A 66 -12.06 13.02 11.70
C THR A 66 -12.78 14.36 11.87
N ARG A 67 -12.89 15.15 10.80
CA ARG A 67 -13.65 16.41 10.79
C ARG A 67 -15.15 16.20 10.97
N GLY A 68 -15.70 15.12 10.41
CA GLY A 68 -17.10 14.73 10.63
C GLY A 68 -17.43 14.47 12.10
N MET A 69 -16.43 14.11 12.91
CA MET A 69 -16.55 13.95 14.36
C MET A 69 -16.21 15.23 15.15
N GLY A 70 -15.96 16.36 14.48
CA GLY A 70 -15.55 17.62 15.11
C GLY A 70 -14.10 17.63 15.61
N LEU A 71 -13.26 16.70 15.15
CA LEU A 71 -11.86 16.57 15.53
C LEU A 71 -10.94 17.07 14.40
N SER A 72 -9.69 17.42 14.74
CA SER A 72 -8.63 17.74 13.79
C SER A 72 -7.48 16.74 13.89
N LEU A 73 -6.87 16.41 12.75
CA LEU A 73 -5.63 15.65 12.66
C LEU A 73 -4.38 16.52 12.80
N ALA A 74 -4.48 17.83 12.58
CA ALA A 74 -3.35 18.75 12.63
C ALA A 74 -2.65 18.68 14.00
N GLY A 75 -1.32 18.58 13.98
CA GLY A 75 -0.46 18.45 15.15
C GLY A 75 -0.43 17.05 15.78
N ARG A 76 -1.22 16.08 15.30
CA ARG A 76 -1.19 14.70 15.82
C ARG A 76 -0.04 13.91 15.24
N HIS A 77 0.41 12.90 15.97
CA HIS A 77 1.34 11.89 15.49
C HIS A 77 0.57 10.77 14.77
N ALA A 78 1.14 10.24 13.70
CA ALA A 78 0.56 9.10 12.97
C ALA A 78 1.66 8.15 12.49
N THR A 79 1.60 6.90 12.92
CA THR A 79 2.54 5.87 12.47
C THR A 79 1.98 5.13 11.26
N VAL A 80 2.70 5.18 10.14
CA VAL A 80 2.39 4.46 8.90
C VAL A 80 3.18 3.16 8.85
N PHE A 81 2.47 2.03 8.79
CA PHE A 81 3.09 0.71 8.63
C PHE A 81 3.19 0.37 7.15
N GLY A 82 4.42 0.31 6.65
CA GLY A 82 4.77 0.11 5.26
C GLY A 82 5.20 1.41 4.57
N ALA A 83 6.39 1.38 3.98
CA ALA A 83 7.03 2.47 3.24
C ALA A 83 7.02 2.22 1.72
N GLY A 84 6.14 1.34 1.24
CA GLY A 84 5.89 1.17 -0.20
C GLY A 84 5.22 2.39 -0.85
N TRP A 85 4.89 2.30 -2.14
CA TRP A 85 4.36 3.44 -2.91
C TRP A 85 3.11 4.09 -2.31
N ILE A 86 2.19 3.28 -1.76
CA ILE A 86 1.00 3.78 -1.07
C ILE A 86 1.40 4.44 0.25
N GLY A 87 2.21 3.77 1.08
CA GLY A 87 2.63 4.27 2.39
C GLY A 87 3.42 5.59 2.32
N SER A 88 4.34 5.71 1.36
CA SER A 88 5.02 6.98 1.06
C SER A 88 4.00 8.08 0.68
N GLY A 89 3.02 7.76 -0.19
CA GLY A 89 1.92 8.66 -0.53
C GLY A 89 1.12 9.12 0.70
N VAL A 90 0.79 8.20 1.61
CA VAL A 90 0.12 8.51 2.88
C VAL A 90 0.97 9.44 3.73
N CYS A 91 2.27 9.18 3.91
CA CYS A 91 3.15 10.01 4.73
C CYS A 91 3.23 11.45 4.21
N HIS A 92 3.42 11.63 2.90
CA HIS A 92 3.44 12.96 2.30
C HIS A 92 2.09 13.67 2.44
N ALA A 93 0.98 12.95 2.26
CA ALA A 93 -0.35 13.53 2.40
C ALA A 93 -0.68 13.92 3.86
N LEU A 94 -0.30 13.08 4.83
CA LEU A 94 -0.43 13.39 6.26
C LEU A 94 0.39 14.62 6.64
N ARG A 95 1.64 14.75 6.15
CA ARG A 95 2.46 15.96 6.38
C ARG A 95 1.79 17.21 5.83
N ARG A 96 1.11 17.14 4.67
CA ARG A 96 0.34 18.27 4.10
C ARG A 96 -0.90 18.65 4.92
N LEU A 97 -1.37 17.75 5.79
CA LEU A 97 -2.48 17.96 6.72
C LEU A 97 -1.98 18.37 8.12
N ASP A 98 -0.73 18.84 8.23
CA ASP A 98 -0.05 19.22 9.47
C ASP A 98 0.05 18.09 10.51
N VAL A 99 -0.07 16.83 10.08
CA VAL A 99 0.19 15.63 10.90
C VAL A 99 1.70 15.41 10.97
N ILE A 100 2.17 14.76 12.03
CA ILE A 100 3.56 14.38 12.26
C ILE A 100 3.71 12.87 11.98
N PRO A 101 3.96 12.47 10.72
CA PRO A 101 4.06 11.07 10.35
C PRO A 101 5.39 10.42 10.77
N SER A 102 5.32 9.19 11.24
CA SER A 102 6.43 8.24 11.38
C SER A 102 6.18 6.99 10.53
N VAL A 103 7.22 6.23 10.23
CA VAL A 103 7.17 5.09 9.30
C VAL A 103 7.82 3.85 9.89
N VAL A 104 7.16 2.71 9.74
CA VAL A 104 7.74 1.41 10.08
C VAL A 104 7.71 0.53 8.83
N ASP A 105 8.87 0.02 8.41
CA ASP A 105 8.95 -0.96 7.31
C ASP A 105 10.09 -1.95 7.57
N PRO A 106 9.89 -3.27 7.39
CA PRO A 106 10.96 -4.25 7.59
C PRO A 106 12.14 -4.08 6.62
N ASP A 107 11.94 -3.42 5.47
CA ASP A 107 12.98 -3.17 4.47
C ASP A 107 13.85 -1.96 4.85
N PRO A 108 15.14 -2.15 5.17
CA PRO A 108 16.03 -1.06 5.57
C PRO A 108 16.26 -0.02 4.46
N ILE A 109 16.10 -0.39 3.18
CA ILE A 109 16.23 0.56 2.07
C ILE A 109 15.06 1.54 2.10
N LYS A 110 13.84 1.04 2.28
CA LYS A 110 12.65 1.91 2.36
C LYS A 110 12.65 2.77 3.62
N VAL A 111 13.18 2.24 4.73
CA VAL A 111 13.42 3.05 5.94
C VAL A 111 14.40 4.18 5.66
N MET A 112 15.48 3.91 4.91
CA MET A 112 16.43 4.95 4.49
C MET A 112 15.76 5.99 3.58
N GLU A 113 14.97 5.56 2.58
CA GLU A 113 14.21 6.47 1.70
C GLU A 113 13.27 7.37 2.50
N ALA A 114 12.50 6.79 3.44
CA ALA A 114 11.61 7.57 4.31
C ALA A 114 12.38 8.59 5.16
N ARG A 115 13.58 8.24 5.65
CA ARG A 115 14.45 9.19 6.37
C ARG A 115 14.97 10.30 5.47
N LEU A 116 15.33 10.01 4.22
CA LEU A 116 15.72 11.01 3.23
C LEU A 116 14.57 11.98 2.90
N ASP A 117 13.34 11.48 2.90
CA ASP A 117 12.12 12.30 2.78
C ASP A 117 11.78 13.09 4.07
N GLY A 118 12.60 12.96 5.12
CA GLY A 118 12.49 13.68 6.38
C GLY A 118 11.48 13.09 7.37
N PHE A 119 11.11 11.82 7.22
CA PHE A 119 10.23 11.12 8.17
C PHE A 119 11.04 10.39 9.24
N ALA A 120 10.52 10.36 10.47
CA ALA A 120 11.04 9.44 11.47
C ALA A 120 10.71 8.01 11.04
N ALA A 121 11.71 7.16 10.80
CA ALA A 121 11.47 5.80 10.31
C ALA A 121 12.37 4.75 10.99
N SER A 122 11.83 3.56 11.19
CA SER A 122 12.50 2.42 11.81
C SER A 122 12.07 1.09 11.20
N THR A 123 12.88 0.05 11.38
CA THR A 123 12.55 -1.31 10.93
C THR A 123 11.59 -2.04 11.85
N ILE A 124 11.43 -1.55 13.09
CA ILE A 124 10.53 -2.07 14.11
C ILE A 124 9.69 -0.95 14.70
N PRO A 125 8.46 -1.22 15.19
CA PRO A 125 7.65 -0.23 15.87
C PRO A 125 8.38 0.28 17.12
N ARG A 126 8.22 1.57 17.41
CA ARG A 126 8.75 2.19 18.64
C ARG A 126 7.60 2.57 19.56
N GLU A 127 7.76 2.30 20.85
CA GLU A 127 6.75 2.60 21.86
C GLU A 127 6.43 4.10 21.94
N ASP A 128 7.43 4.96 21.75
CA ASP A 128 7.25 6.42 21.76
C ASP A 128 6.45 6.97 20.57
N TRP A 129 6.06 6.13 19.60
CA TRP A 129 5.24 6.51 18.45
C TRP A 129 3.79 5.99 18.48
N LEU A 130 3.46 5.18 19.48
CA LEU A 130 2.15 4.53 19.61
C LEU A 130 1.26 5.20 20.67
N GLY A 131 1.74 6.28 21.29
CA GLY A 131 1.07 7.05 22.34
C GLY A 131 0.34 8.30 21.84
#